data_AF-A0A0F2N5Q6-F1
#
_entry.id   AF-A0A0F2N5Q6-F1
#
_cell.length_a   1.000
_cell.length_b   1.000
_cell.length_c   1.000
_cell.angle_alpha   90.00
_cell.angle_beta   90.00
_cell.angle_gamma   90.00
#
_symmetry.space_group_name_H-M   'P 1'
#
loop_
_entity.id
_entity.type
_entity.pdbx_description
1 polymer ?
#
loop_
_entity_poly.entity_id
_entity_poly.type
_entity_poly.pdbx_seq_one_letter_code
_entity_poly.pdbx_strand_id
1 'polypeptide(L)'
;MKFLEKICFWILCRVSPHHPAQPELLTAIQNSLTEWDLSKKQFNFIDPDLIDYMVFRLNAAERHYAALLAQAKNQGLKAWPDNLRCERREVKI
;
A
#
# COMPACT_ATOMS: atom_id res chain seq x y z
N MET A 1 24.46 -25.57 9.38
CA MET A 1 23.46 -24.58 9.83
C MET A 1 23.39 -23.42 8.82
N LYS A 2 22.74 -23.60 7.66
CA LYS A 2 22.64 -22.59 6.58
C LYS A 2 21.21 -22.06 6.36
N PHE A 3 20.26 -22.60 7.13
CA PHE A 3 18.84 -22.28 7.02
C PHE A 3 18.45 -21.06 7.86
N LEU A 4 19.04 -20.92 9.04
CA LEU A 4 18.86 -19.77 9.92
C LEU A 4 19.47 -18.49 9.33
N GLU A 5 20.62 -18.56 8.65
CA GLU A 5 21.18 -17.41 7.90
C GLU A 5 20.28 -16.97 6.74
N LYS A 6 19.66 -17.93 6.04
CA LYS A 6 18.70 -17.62 4.97
C LYS A 6 17.44 -16.96 5.51
N ILE A 7 16.94 -17.38 6.67
CA ILE A 7 15.80 -16.75 7.33
C ILE A 7 16.17 -15.36 7.83
N CYS A 8 17.33 -15.19 8.46
CA CYS A 8 17.81 -13.87 8.89
C CYS A 8 18.02 -12.94 7.70
N PHE A 9 18.57 -13.41 6.59
CA PHE A 9 18.69 -12.65 5.34
C PHE A 9 17.31 -12.30 4.76
N TRP A 10 16.35 -13.22 4.81
CA TRP A 10 14.98 -12.98 4.35
C TRP A 10 14.24 -11.95 5.21
N ILE A 11 14.45 -11.96 6.53
CA ILE A 11 13.89 -11.00 7.47
C ILE A 11 14.60 -9.64 7.35
N LEU A 12 15.92 -9.62 7.18
CA LEU A 12 16.71 -8.39 6.99
C LEU A 12 16.43 -7.74 5.63
N CYS A 13 16.24 -8.51 4.56
CA CYS A 13 15.80 -7.98 3.26
C CYS A 13 14.38 -7.39 3.29
N ARG A 14 13.56 -7.77 4.28
CA ARG A 14 12.23 -7.19 4.50
C ARG A 14 12.28 -5.74 5.03
N VAL A 15 13.43 -5.32 5.56
CA VAL A 15 13.64 -4.00 6.16
C VAL A 15 14.18 -2.97 5.14
N SER A 16 14.75 -3.40 4.02
CA SER A 16 15.16 -2.44 2.98
C SER A 16 15.31 -3.09 1.60
N PRO A 17 14.31 -2.93 0.71
CA PRO A 17 14.60 -2.88 -0.71
C PRO A 17 15.16 -1.49 -1.00
N HIS A 18 16.41 -1.45 -1.46
CA HIS A 18 17.17 -0.26 -1.81
C HIS A 18 16.54 0.44 -3.04
N HIS A 19 15.39 1.07 -2.85
CA HIS A 19 14.87 2.13 -3.72
C HIS A 19 14.78 3.36 -2.83
N PRO A 20 15.25 4.54 -3.25
CA PRO A 20 15.00 5.78 -2.53
C PRO A 20 13.52 6.14 -2.73
N ALA A 21 12.61 5.31 -2.22
CA ALA A 21 11.25 5.69 -1.99
C ALA A 21 11.34 6.89 -1.05
N GLN A 22 11.03 8.07 -1.56
CA GLN A 22 11.01 9.27 -0.75
C GLN A 22 10.17 8.94 0.50
N PRO A 23 10.76 8.93 1.71
CA PRO A 23 10.08 8.45 2.91
C PRO A 23 8.75 9.19 3.12
N GLU A 24 8.69 10.43 2.62
CA GLU A 24 7.51 11.28 2.55
C GLU A 24 6.36 10.68 1.72
N LEU A 25 6.63 10.13 0.53
CA LEU A 25 5.58 9.55 -0.32
C LEU A 25 4.99 8.29 0.30
N LEU A 26 5.83 7.40 0.84
CA LEU A 26 5.34 6.20 1.53
C LEU A 26 4.54 6.56 2.78
N THR A 27 5.00 7.57 3.53
CA THR A 27 4.26 8.10 4.69
C THR A 27 2.93 8.71 4.26
N ALA A 28 2.88 9.46 3.16
CA ALA A 28 1.66 10.02 2.62
C ALA A 28 0.66 8.95 2.19
N ILE A 29 1.13 7.87 1.55
CA ILE A 29 0.30 6.71 1.16
C ILE A 29 -0.31 6.07 2.41
N GLN A 30 0.51 5.83 3.43
CA GLN A 30 0.05 5.23 4.68
C GLN A 30 -0.97 6.13 5.39
N ASN A 31 -0.71 7.43 5.47
CA ASN A 31 -1.64 8.39 6.07
C ASN A 31 -2.97 8.43 5.31
N SER A 32 -2.92 8.46 3.97
CA SER A 32 -4.14 8.45 3.15
C SER A 32 -4.94 7.16 3.32
N LEU A 33 -4.28 6.01 3.48
CA LEU A 33 -4.95 4.74 3.75
C LEU A 33 -5.64 4.76 5.13
N THR A 34 -4.95 5.27 6.16
CA THR A 34 -5.51 5.43 7.50
C THR A 34 -6.74 6.36 7.49
N GLU A 35 -6.67 7.49 6.77
CA GLU A 35 -7.80 8.41 6.63
C GLU A 35 -9.00 7.79 5.91
N TRP A 36 -8.76 6.98 4.88
CA TRP A 36 -9.82 6.26 4.21
C TRP A 36 -10.47 5.23 5.14
N ASP A 37 -9.67 4.50 5.92
CA ASP A 37 -10.18 3.55 6.91
C ASP A 37 -10.99 4.22 8.02
N LEU A 38 -10.49 5.34 8.52
CA LEU A 38 -11.20 6.18 9.49
C LEU A 38 -12.53 6.69 8.92
N SER A 39 -12.55 7.15 7.67
CA SER A 39 -13.76 7.66 7.01
C SER A 39 -14.81 6.56 6.86
N LYS A 40 -14.41 5.33 6.48
CA LYS A 40 -15.32 4.16 6.45
C LYS A 40 -15.91 3.85 7.82
N LYS A 41 -15.09 3.92 8.89
CA LYS A 41 -15.56 3.68 10.26
C LYS A 41 -16.56 4.76 10.68
N GLN A 42 -16.24 6.02 10.43
CA GLN A 42 -17.09 7.16 10.79
C GLN A 42 -18.42 7.17 10.04
N PHE A 43 -18.45 6.69 8.80
CA PHE A 43 -19.69 6.57 8.02
C PHE A 43 -20.76 5.72 8.75
N ASN A 44 -20.36 4.73 9.55
CA ASN A 44 -21.29 3.90 10.30
C ASN A 44 -21.93 4.59 11.52
N PHE A 45 -21.32 5.68 12.00
CA PHE A 45 -21.72 6.35 13.24
C PHE A 45 -22.10 7.82 13.02
N ILE A 46 -22.12 8.29 11.77
CA ILE A 46 -22.41 9.68 11.45
C ILE A 46 -23.91 9.97 11.62
N ASP A 47 -24.20 11.20 12.02
CA ASP A 47 -25.54 11.77 11.93
C ASP A 47 -26.08 11.69 10.49
N PRO A 48 -27.33 11.22 10.27
CA PRO A 48 -27.97 11.21 8.96
C PRO A 48 -27.92 12.54 8.21
N ASP A 49 -27.98 13.68 8.92
CA ASP A 49 -27.94 15.01 8.30
C ASP A 49 -26.56 15.35 7.71
N LEU A 50 -25.52 14.60 8.09
CA LEU A 50 -24.14 14.77 7.61
C LEU A 50 -23.71 13.67 6.63
N ILE A 51 -24.64 12.85 6.13
CA ILE A 51 -24.32 11.72 5.27
C ILE A 51 -23.62 12.16 3.97
N ASP A 52 -24.08 13.25 3.35
CA ASP A 52 -23.49 13.77 2.11
C ASP A 52 -22.05 14.20 2.33
N TYR A 53 -21.79 14.91 3.43
CA TYR A 53 -20.42 15.29 3.82
C TYR A 53 -19.53 14.06 3.97
N MET A 54 -20.02 13.00 4.63
CA MET A 54 -19.24 11.78 4.81
C MET A 54 -18.99 11.03 3.50
N VAL A 55 -19.97 11.02 2.58
CA VAL A 55 -19.78 10.46 1.23
C VAL A 55 -18.71 11.24 0.47
N PHE A 56 -18.75 12.57 0.50
CA PHE A 56 -17.71 13.40 -0.12
C PHE A 56 -16.33 13.14 0.49
N ARG A 57 -16.23 13.04 1.81
CA ARG A 57 -14.97 12.77 2.50
C ARG A 57 -14.41 11.39 2.14
N LEU A 58 -15.25 10.36 2.12
CA LEU A 58 -14.84 9.00 1.76
C LEU A 58 -14.32 8.94 0.32
N ASN A 59 -15.05 9.55 -0.62
CA ASN A 59 -14.64 9.63 -2.02
C ASN A 59 -13.34 10.42 -2.20
N ALA A 60 -13.17 11.51 -1.46
CA ALA A 60 -11.93 12.30 -1.49
C ALA A 60 -10.73 11.50 -0.98
N ALA A 61 -10.88 10.78 0.14
CA ALA A 61 -9.83 9.95 0.72
C ALA A 61 -9.42 8.79 -0.20
N GLU A 62 -10.39 8.13 -0.84
CA GLU A 62 -10.14 7.07 -1.83
C GLU A 62 -9.37 7.61 -3.04
N ARG A 63 -9.83 8.72 -3.63
CA ARG A 63 -9.18 9.32 -4.80
C ARG A 63 -7.77 9.81 -4.49
N HIS A 64 -7.57 10.38 -3.30
CA HIS A 64 -6.25 10.80 -2.84
C HIS A 64 -5.30 9.61 -2.71
N TYR A 65 -5.75 8.51 -2.10
CA TYR A 65 -4.97 7.27 -2.02
C TYR A 65 -4.62 6.71 -3.41
N ALA A 66 -5.59 6.66 -4.32
CA ALA A 66 -5.39 6.18 -5.69
C ALA A 66 -4.38 7.06 -6.46
N ALA A 67 -4.42 8.38 -6.29
CA ALA A 67 -3.48 9.31 -6.91
C ALA A 67 -2.05 9.08 -6.41
N LEU A 68 -1.86 8.87 -5.10
CA LEU A 68 -0.56 8.57 -4.51
C LEU A 68 0.00 7.22 -4.99
N LEU A 69 -0.86 6.20 -5.15
CA LEU A 69 -0.45 4.93 -5.75
C LEU A 69 -0.03 5.08 -7.21
N ALA A 70 -0.75 5.89 -7.99
CA ALA A 70 -0.37 6.19 -9.36
C ALA A 70 0.98 6.92 -9.42
N GLN A 71 1.22 7.88 -8.52
CA GLN A 71 2.51 8.55 -8.39
C GLN A 71 3.62 7.56 -8.03
N ALA A 72 3.40 6.69 -7.05
CA ALA A 72 4.36 5.66 -6.66
C ALA A 72 4.70 4.73 -7.82
N LYS A 73 3.69 4.29 -8.58
CA LYS A 73 3.87 3.48 -9.79
C LYS A 73 4.72 4.21 -10.85
N ASN A 74 4.47 5.50 -11.07
CA ASN A 74 5.24 6.32 -12.02
C ASN A 74 6.71 6.50 -11.58
N GLN A 75 6.97 6.48 -10.28
CA GLN A 75 8.32 6.51 -9.69
C GLN A 75 9.00 5.12 -9.67
N GLY A 76 8.34 4.08 -10.20
CA GLY A 76 8.86 2.72 -10.24
C GLY A 76 8.83 2.01 -8.88
N LEU A 77 8.10 2.55 -7.89
CA LEU A 77 7.90 1.88 -6.61
C LEU A 77 7.01 0.65 -6.81
N LYS A 78 7.48 -0.49 -6.29
CA LYS A 78 6.77 -1.76 -6.34
C LYS A 78 6.54 -2.26 -4.92
N ALA A 79 5.37 -2.84 -4.67
CA ALA A 79 5.04 -3.44 -3.37
C ALA A 79 5.85 -4.72 -3.09
N TRP A 80 6.32 -5.40 -4.14
CA TRP A 80 7.06 -6.65 -4.07
C TRP A 80 8.35 -6.55 -4.90
N PRO A 81 9.45 -7.14 -4.40
CA PRO A 81 10.67 -7.29 -5.17
C PRO A 81 10.47 -8.24 -6.37
N ASP A 82 11.18 -7.98 -7.46
CA ASP A 82 11.03 -8.72 -8.73
C ASP A 82 11.39 -10.22 -8.61
N ASN A 83 12.12 -10.60 -7.57
CA ASN A 83 12.49 -11.98 -7.26
C ASN A 83 11.34 -12.85 -6.72
N LEU A 84 10.15 -12.29 -6.49
CA LEU A 84 8.95 -13.02 -6.05
C LEU A 84 8.01 -13.41 -7.21
N ARG A 85 8.38 -13.19 -8.48
CA ARG A 85 7.62 -13.72 -9.61
C ARG A 85 7.66 -15.25 -9.53
N CYS A 86 6.52 -15.84 -9.15
CA CYS A 86 6.29 -17.27 -9.32
C CYS A 86 6.44 -17.53 -10.83
N GLU A 87 7.46 -18.30 -11.22
CA GLU A 87 7.59 -18.78 -12.59
C GLU A 87 6.27 -19.48 -12.94
N ARG A 88 5.49 -18.84 -13.82
CA ARG A 88 4.32 -19.45 -14.43
C ARG A 88 4.86 -20.65 -15.20
N ARG A 89 4.84 -21.84 -14.58
CA ARG A 89 5.15 -23.09 -15.28
C ARG A 89 4.22 -23.16 -16.47
N GLU A 90 4.78 -22.95 -17.66
CA GLU A 90 4.08 -23.22 -18.90
C GLU A 90 3.70 -24.70 -18.87
N VAL A 91 2.42 -24.98 -18.61
CA VAL A 91 1.90 -26.33 -18.75
C VAL A 91 1.85 -26.59 -20.24
N LYS A 92 2.87 -27.29 -20.74
CA LYS A 92 2.91 -27.79 -22.11
C LYS A 92 1.82 -28.87 -22.22
N ILE A 93 0.79 -28.58 -23.01
CA ILE A 93 -0.33 -29.47 -23.33
C ILE A 93 0.19 -30.62 -24.19
#